data_AF-A0A5C1NMC4-F1
#
_entry.id   AF-A0A5C1NMC4-F1
#
_cell.length_a   1.000
_cell.length_b   1.000
_cell.length_c   1.000
_cell.angle_alpha   90.00
_cell.angle_beta   90.00
_cell.angle_gamma   90.00
#
_symmetry.space_group_name_H-M   'P 1'
#
loop_
_entity.id
_entity.type
_entity.pdbx_description
1 polymer ?
#
loop_
_entity_poly.entity_id
_entity_poly.type
_entity_poly.pdbx_seq_one_letter_code
_entity_poly.pdbx_strand_id
1 'polypeptide(L)'
;MASSEIQKTRIINELKGFIRKLLQDPKILDASLEIARRHLSENAEGDVMAAIANEISDTTSIHIPENPDDHSEADKLFLELLKEVIQEEQALY
;
A
#
# COMPACT_ATOMS: atom_id res chain seq x y z
N MET A 1 15.43 24.81 5.63
CA MET A 1 14.35 24.60 6.62
C MET A 1 12.96 24.66 5.98
N ALA A 2 12.58 25.70 5.22
CA ALA A 2 11.25 25.80 4.59
C ALA A 2 10.87 24.63 3.63
N SER A 3 11.83 24.08 2.89
CA SER A 3 11.59 22.95 1.96
C SER A 3 11.05 21.69 2.66
N SER A 4 11.53 21.40 3.88
CA SER A 4 11.11 20.21 4.64
C SER A 4 9.66 20.33 5.12
N GLU A 5 9.22 21.51 5.53
CA GLU A 5 7.84 21.73 5.98
C GLU A 5 6.84 21.64 4.84
N ILE A 6 7.20 22.12 3.64
CA ILE A 6 6.39 21.98 2.43
C ILE A 6 6.24 20.50 2.05
N GLN A 7 7.34 19.73 2.09
CA GLN A 7 7.32 18.30 1.81
C GLN A 7 6.46 17.53 2.82
N LYS A 8 6.63 17.78 4.12
CA LYS A 8 5.80 17.16 5.18
C LYS A 8 4.31 17.46 4.97
N THR A 9 3.97 18.70 4.63
CA THR A 9 2.58 19.11 4.38
C THR A 9 1.99 18.37 3.18
N ARG A 10 2.78 18.16 2.12
CA ARG A 10 2.35 17.37 0.96
C ARG A 10 2.03 15.92 1.35
N ILE A 11 2.96 15.26 2.04
CA ILE A 11 2.79 13.87 2.50
C ILE A 11 1.54 13.74 3.37
N ILE A 12 1.34 14.65 4.32
CA ILE A 12 0.14 14.67 5.18
C ILE A 12 -1.14 14.78 4.34
N ASN A 13 -1.15 15.62 3.31
CA ASN A 13 -2.33 15.77 2.45
C ASN A 13 -2.59 14.53 1.60
N GLU A 14 -1.55 13.88 1.08
CA GLU A 14 -1.65 12.61 0.36
C GLU A 14 -2.22 11.51 1.26
N LEU A 15 -1.68 11.36 2.47
CA LEU A 15 -2.18 10.40 3.46
C LEU A 15 -3.64 10.67 3.85
N LYS A 16 -4.02 11.94 4.05
CA LYS A 16 -5.42 12.31 4.31
C LYS A 16 -6.34 11.93 3.15
N GLY A 17 -5.87 12.10 1.91
CA GLY A 17 -6.59 11.69 0.71
C GLY A 17 -6.78 10.18 0.66
N PHE A 18 -5.72 9.44 0.94
CA PHE A 18 -5.72 7.99 0.99
C PHE A 18 -6.68 7.45 2.08
N ILE A 19 -6.53 7.92 3.32
CA ILE A 19 -7.42 7.52 4.44
C ILE A 19 -8.88 7.83 4.12
N ARG A 20 -9.18 8.96 3.47
CA ARG A 20 -10.55 9.27 3.05
C ARG A 20 -11.11 8.22 2.10
N LYS A 21 -10.33 7.76 1.12
CA LYS A 21 -10.76 6.70 0.19
C LYS A 21 -11.07 5.41 0.95
N LEU A 22 -10.19 5.01 1.87
CA LEU A 22 -10.39 3.83 2.72
C LEU A 22 -11.65 3.92 3.58
N LEU A 23 -11.94 5.09 4.15
CA LEU A 23 -13.15 5.31 4.94
C LEU A 23 -14.43 5.33 4.09
N GLN A 24 -14.32 5.74 2.82
CA GLN A 24 -15.45 5.75 1.88
C GLN A 24 -15.76 4.36 1.33
N ASP A 25 -14.74 3.53 1.14
CA ASP A 25 -14.88 2.13 0.74
C ASP A 25 -13.98 1.22 1.59
N PRO A 26 -14.48 0.75 2.75
CA PRO A 26 -13.72 -0.12 3.63
C PRO A 26 -13.31 -1.45 3.00
N LYS A 27 -13.99 -1.90 1.92
CA LYS A 27 -13.67 -3.17 1.24
C LYS A 27 -12.29 -3.15 0.59
N ILE A 28 -11.75 -1.96 0.32
CA ILE A 28 -10.38 -1.79 -0.16
C ILE A 28 -9.38 -2.44 0.81
N LEU A 29 -9.61 -2.31 2.12
CA LEU A 29 -8.73 -2.89 3.14
C LEU A 29 -8.77 -4.42 3.12
N ASP A 30 -9.97 -4.99 3.11
CA ASP A 30 -10.16 -6.44 3.08
C ASP A 30 -9.50 -7.06 1.85
N ALA A 31 -9.75 -6.47 0.66
CA ALA A 31 -9.17 -6.93 -0.59
C ALA A 31 -7.64 -6.79 -0.61
N SER A 32 -7.11 -5.66 -0.14
CA SER A 32 -5.66 -5.42 -0.13
C SER A 32 -4.92 -6.38 0.81
N LEU A 33 -5.49 -6.69 1.98
CA LEU A 33 -4.93 -7.68 2.91
C LEU A 33 -4.99 -9.10 2.33
N GLU A 34 -6.09 -9.47 1.68
CA GLU A 34 -6.21 -10.78 1.02
C GLU A 34 -5.17 -10.95 -0.10
N ILE A 35 -4.99 -9.94 -0.94
CA ILE A 35 -3.98 -9.91 -2.01
C ILE A 35 -2.58 -10.04 -1.39
N ALA A 36 -2.25 -9.20 -0.41
CA ALA A 36 -0.95 -9.22 0.24
C ALA A 36 -0.66 -10.57 0.90
N ARG A 37 -1.65 -11.16 1.59
CA ARG A 37 -1.52 -12.47 2.24
C ARG A 37 -1.19 -13.57 1.25
N ARG A 38 -1.88 -13.60 0.09
CA ARG A 38 -1.63 -14.62 -0.95
C ARG A 38 -0.24 -14.49 -1.54
N HIS A 39 0.13 -13.29 -2.01
CA HIS A 39 1.44 -13.05 -2.64
C HIS A 39 2.61 -13.29 -1.67
N LEU A 40 2.50 -12.87 -0.41
CA LEU A 40 3.55 -13.08 0.59
C LEU A 40 3.68 -14.54 1.03
N SER A 41 2.60 -15.33 0.97
CA SER A 41 2.62 -16.76 1.32
C SER A 41 3.16 -17.63 0.18
N GLU A 42 2.97 -17.22 -1.07
CA GLU A 42 3.35 -18.01 -2.26
C GLU A 42 4.86 -18.04 -2.53
N ASN A 43 5.71 -17.38 -1.71
CA ASN A 43 7.17 -17.26 -1.92
C ASN A 43 7.50 -16.96 -3.39
N ALA A 44 6.74 -16.05 -4.01
CA ALA A 44 6.84 -15.82 -5.44
C ALA A 44 8.27 -15.38 -5.82
N GLU A 45 8.85 -16.05 -6.80
CA GLU A 45 10.13 -15.67 -7.40
C GLU A 45 9.93 -14.33 -8.14
N GLY A 46 10.38 -13.21 -7.56
CA GLY A 46 10.30 -11.89 -8.19
C GLY A 46 10.04 -10.74 -7.22
N ASP A 47 9.68 -9.57 -7.75
CA ASP A 47 9.28 -8.40 -6.96
C ASP A 47 7.83 -8.55 -6.48
N VAL A 48 7.67 -9.23 -5.34
CA VAL A 48 6.38 -9.49 -4.70
C VAL A 48 5.61 -8.20 -4.42
N MET A 49 6.29 -7.09 -4.12
CA MET A 49 5.63 -5.81 -3.81
C MET A 49 5.01 -5.19 -5.06
N ALA A 50 5.71 -5.27 -6.21
CA ALA A 50 5.15 -4.85 -7.48
C ALA A 50 3.91 -5.67 -7.87
N ALA A 51 3.93 -6.99 -7.64
CA ALA A 51 2.76 -7.85 -7.91
C ALA A 51 1.54 -7.46 -7.06
N ILE A 52 1.76 -7.19 -5.75
CA ILE A 52 0.70 -6.72 -4.84
C ILE A 52 0.16 -5.36 -5.30
N ALA A 53 1.04 -4.41 -5.64
CA ALA A 53 0.64 -3.07 -6.07
C ALA A 53 -0.22 -3.11 -7.34
N ASN A 54 0.19 -3.93 -8.32
CA ASN A 54 -0.54 -4.11 -9.57
C ASN A 54 -1.92 -4.71 -9.32
N GLU A 55 -2.00 -5.78 -8.53
CA GLU A 55 -3.28 -6.42 -8.29
C GLU A 55 -4.24 -5.57 -7.44
N ILE A 56 -3.73 -4.81 -6.46
CA ILE A 56 -4.55 -3.81 -5.74
C ILE A 56 -5.12 -2.78 -6.72
N SER A 57 -4.32 -2.35 -7.70
CA SER A 57 -4.74 -1.39 -8.72
C SER A 57 -5.80 -1.93 -9.67
N ASP A 58 -5.72 -3.23 -9.99
CA ASP A 58 -6.68 -3.91 -10.87
C ASP A 58 -8.01 -4.24 -10.17
N THR A 59 -7.98 -4.42 -8.85
CA THR A 59 -9.12 -4.95 -8.07
C THR A 59 -9.84 -3.89 -7.24
N THR A 60 -9.19 -2.75 -6.97
CA THR A 60 -9.73 -1.69 -6.12
C THR A 60 -9.78 -0.34 -6.85
N SER A 61 -10.31 0.69 -6.17
CA SER A 61 -10.27 2.07 -6.68
C SER A 61 -8.98 2.82 -6.31
N ILE A 62 -8.05 2.17 -5.61
CA ILE A 62 -6.71 2.71 -5.35
C ILE A 62 -5.87 2.44 -6.58
N HIS A 63 -5.18 3.46 -7.08
CA HIS A 63 -4.26 3.32 -8.21
C HIS A 63 -2.83 3.53 -7.70
N ILE A 64 -2.03 2.47 -7.78
CA ILE A 64 -0.61 2.47 -7.44
C ILE A 64 0.16 2.31 -8.77
N PRO A 65 1.12 3.19 -9.09
CA PRO A 65 1.88 3.07 -10.33
C PRO A 65 2.61 1.72 -10.44
N GLU A 66 2.66 1.14 -11.64
CA GLU A 66 3.35 -0.15 -11.86
C GLU A 66 4.87 -0.04 -11.63
N ASN A 67 5.45 1.13 -11.93
CA ASN A 67 6.86 1.41 -11.71
C ASN A 67 7.07 1.90 -10.26
N PRO A 68 7.87 1.19 -9.44
CA PRO A 68 8.15 1.59 -8.06
C PRO A 68 8.77 2.98 -7.90
N ASP A 69 9.53 3.45 -8.90
CA ASP A 69 10.14 4.79 -8.87
C ASP A 69 9.09 5.92 -8.95
N ASP A 70 7.90 5.61 -9.45
CA ASP A 70 6.78 6.55 -9.59
C ASP A 70 5.83 6.53 -8.38
N HIS A 71 6.07 5.67 -7.39
CA HIS A 71 5.23 5.57 -6.18
C HIS A 71 5.27 6.87 -5.37
N SER A 72 4.09 7.35 -4.99
CA SER A 72 3.99 8.41 -3.99
C SER A 72 4.43 7.90 -2.61
N GLU A 73 4.67 8.81 -1.68
CA GLU A 73 5.03 8.43 -0.32
C GLU A 73 3.89 7.69 0.39
N ALA A 74 2.63 7.99 0.03
CA ALA A 74 1.46 7.27 0.53
C ALA A 74 1.40 5.83 0.00
N ASP A 75 1.75 5.61 -1.28
CA ASP A 75 1.75 4.26 -1.88
C ASP A 75 2.79 3.37 -1.22
N LYS A 76 4.02 3.88 -1.04
CA LYS A 76 5.11 3.18 -0.35
C LYS A 76 4.70 2.81 1.06
N LEU A 77 4.18 3.77 1.82
CA LEU A 77 3.76 3.54 3.20
C LEU A 77 2.64 2.51 3.28
N PHE A 78 1.69 2.53 2.34
CA PHE A 78 0.59 1.58 2.32
C PHE A 78 1.06 0.14 2.05
N LEU A 79 1.93 -0.05 1.05
CA LEU A 79 2.49 -1.37 0.72
C LEU A 79 3.37 -1.91 1.86
N GLU A 80 4.18 -1.05 2.49
CA GLU A 80 4.99 -1.40 3.65
C GLU A 80 4.12 -1.86 4.83
N LEU A 81 3.08 -1.09 5.18
CA LEU A 81 2.13 -1.46 6.24
C LEU A 81 1.39 -2.78 5.96
N LEU A 82 0.97 -3.01 4.72
CA LEU A 82 0.34 -4.30 4.36
C LEU A 82 1.30 -5.46 4.64
N LYS A 83 2.56 -5.33 4.25
CA LYS A 83 3.57 -6.35 4.51
C LYS A 83 3.79 -6.56 6.00
N GLU A 84 3.94 -5.48 6.79
CA GLU A 84 4.11 -5.56 8.24
C GLU A 84 2.94 -6.31 8.90
N VAL A 85 1.70 -5.94 8.57
CA VAL A 85 0.50 -6.58 9.14
C VAL A 85 0.47 -8.08 8.81
N ILE A 86 0.75 -8.47 7.57
CA ILE A 86 0.76 -9.89 7.19
C ILE A 86 1.90 -10.65 7.87
N GLN A 87 3.07 -10.04 8.02
CA GLN A 87 4.19 -10.66 8.74
C GLN A 87 3.88 -10.84 10.23
N GLU A 88 3.21 -9.87 10.85
CA GLU A 88 2.70 -9.99 12.22
C GLU A 88 1.64 -11.08 12.34
N GLU A 89 0.68 -11.16 11.41
CA GLU A 89 -0.31 -12.24 11.36
C GLU A 89 0.37 -13.62 11.31
N GLN A 90 1.38 -13.79 10.44
CA GLN A 90 2.10 -15.06 10.28
C GLN A 90 2.96 -15.41 11.49
N ALA A 91 3.56 -14.44 12.17
CA ALA A 91 4.39 -14.67 13.35
C ALA A 91 3.58 -15.11 14.59
N LEU A 92 2.26 -14.88 14.60
CA LEU A 92 1.35 -15.31 15.66
C LEU A 92 0.88 -16.78 15.52
N TYR A 93 1.16 -17.43 14.39
CA TYR A 93 0.83 -18.84 14.10
C TYR A 93 2.06 -19.74 14.16
#